data_AF-A0A2C5YSF9-F1
#
_entry.id   AF-A0A2C5YSF9-F1
#
_cell.length_a   1.000
_cell.length_b   1.000
_cell.length_c   1.000
_cell.angle_alpha   90.00
_cell.angle_beta   90.00
_cell.angle_gamma   90.00
#
_symmetry.space_group_name_H-M   'P 1'
#
loop_
_entity.id
_entity.type
_entity.pdbx_description
1 polymer ?
#
loop_
_entity_poly.entity_id
_entity_poly.type
_entity_poly.pdbx_seq_one_letter_code
_entity_poly.pdbx_strand_id
1 'polypeptide(L)'
;MERLYASGCIRYPSHAQEYCFLLTRIATFAGSQLLCLLTVVCALLNQFVFTHARLCRIYGPRFAELGHADRRRLRLLHVGIVMKLSAFLFVAVPAYHVAARGSAWADTCVAGMTMSDMATVAVFSFGALCLFDFIYDDNLRVIYIMHHVGTLVVMQGTLALVMTLPARDMDGAGIIRMVQVMEITLAWVLFSSLGSTVSRLTYLTRQLLPQGLTGLRCVYLGGLCAYTSLVAIEGVTVICLLRIKWSRLPNSVGMGMCLFQVLFTATKMKTAQRILAVYRNEAETARGQPKLILTAKKF
;
A
#
# COMPACT_ATOMS: atom_id res chain seq x y z
N MET A 1 2.84 26.97 -16.25
CA MET A 1 3.37 27.01 -14.87
C MET A 1 4.66 26.20 -14.68
N GLU A 2 4.98 25.20 -15.51
CA GLU A 2 6.23 24.41 -15.40
C GLU A 2 7.53 25.24 -15.46
N ARG A 3 7.54 26.35 -16.20
CA ARG A 3 8.76 27.17 -16.40
C ARG A 3 9.28 27.90 -15.16
N LEU A 4 8.43 28.20 -14.17
CA LEU A 4 8.85 28.97 -12.99
C LEU A 4 9.55 28.10 -11.94
N TYR A 5 8.98 26.93 -11.63
CA TYR A 5 9.48 26.05 -10.56
C TYR A 5 10.72 25.26 -10.97
N ALA A 6 10.86 24.98 -12.26
CA ALA A 6 11.97 24.17 -12.75
C ALA A 6 13.13 24.98 -13.33
N SER A 7 13.08 26.31 -13.19
CA SER A 7 14.20 27.20 -13.52
C SER A 7 15.48 26.84 -12.76
N GLY A 8 15.34 26.33 -11.53
CA GLY A 8 16.45 25.80 -10.74
C GLY A 8 17.07 24.51 -11.30
N CYS A 9 16.31 23.73 -12.07
CA CYS A 9 16.77 22.46 -12.64
C CYS A 9 17.67 22.63 -13.88
N ILE A 10 17.68 23.81 -14.51
CA ILE A 10 18.46 24.09 -15.73
C ILE A 10 19.98 24.03 -15.48
N ARG A 11 20.41 24.23 -14.23
CA ARG A 11 21.84 24.25 -13.86
C ARG A 11 22.46 22.87 -13.68
N TYR A 12 21.67 21.80 -13.81
CA TYR A 12 22.14 20.45 -13.58
C TYR A 12 22.64 19.77 -14.86
N PRO A 13 23.57 18.80 -14.74
CA PRO A 13 23.86 17.86 -15.82
C PRO A 13 22.58 17.17 -16.31
N SER A 14 22.49 16.86 -17.60
CA SER A 14 21.30 16.28 -18.24
C SER A 14 20.68 15.12 -17.45
N HIS A 15 21.49 14.20 -16.96
CA HIS A 15 21.04 13.04 -16.18
C HIS A 15 20.40 13.40 -14.83
N ALA A 16 20.85 14.46 -14.15
CA ALA A 16 20.29 14.90 -12.87
C ALA A 16 19.14 15.91 -13.05
N GLN A 17 19.17 16.63 -14.16
CA GLN A 17 18.16 17.60 -14.54
C GLN A 17 16.78 16.95 -14.70
N GLU A 18 16.67 15.80 -15.36
CA GLU A 18 15.40 15.07 -15.53
C GLU A 18 14.77 14.69 -14.18
N TYR A 19 15.58 14.17 -13.25
CA TYR A 19 15.11 13.84 -11.91
C TYR A 19 14.75 15.10 -11.09
N CYS A 20 15.44 16.22 -11.27
CA CYS A 20 15.08 17.49 -10.65
C CYS A 20 13.69 17.95 -11.09
N PHE A 21 13.41 17.93 -12.40
CA PHE A 21 12.09 18.27 -12.94
C PHE A 21 11.00 17.38 -12.33
N LEU A 22 11.27 16.07 -12.28
CA LEU A 22 10.36 15.08 -11.73
C LEU A 22 10.01 15.36 -10.27
N LEU A 23 11.03 15.49 -9.43
CA LEU A 23 10.89 15.72 -8.00
C LEU A 23 10.14 17.02 -7.70
N THR A 24 10.48 18.09 -8.41
CA THR A 24 9.81 19.39 -8.28
C THR A 24 8.34 19.28 -8.66
N ARG A 25 8.00 18.59 -9.74
CA ARG A 25 6.60 18.40 -10.17
C ARG A 25 5.77 17.65 -9.13
N ILE A 26 6.30 16.53 -8.61
CA ILE A 26 5.64 15.72 -7.59
C ILE A 26 5.39 16.54 -6.32
N ALA A 27 6.42 17.25 -5.87
CA ALA A 27 6.37 17.94 -4.60
C ALA A 27 5.48 19.19 -4.62
N THR A 28 5.46 19.94 -5.72
CA THR A 28 4.82 21.27 -5.76
C THR A 28 3.32 21.23 -6.05
N PHE A 29 2.88 20.31 -6.91
CA PHE A 29 1.50 20.30 -7.43
C PHE A 29 0.76 19.01 -7.14
N ALA A 30 1.43 17.88 -7.22
CA ALA A 30 0.74 16.60 -7.21
C ALA A 30 0.37 16.15 -5.79
N GLY A 31 1.23 16.33 -4.80
CA GLY A 31 1.14 15.51 -3.59
C GLY A 31 -0.14 15.66 -2.75
N SER A 32 -0.38 16.85 -2.19
CA SER A 32 -1.53 17.09 -1.31
C SER A 32 -2.87 17.06 -2.05
N GLN A 33 -2.91 17.60 -3.27
CA GLN A 33 -4.10 17.64 -4.11
C GLN A 33 -4.51 16.22 -4.54
N LEU A 34 -3.55 15.40 -4.99
CA LEU A 34 -3.80 14.01 -5.38
C LEU A 34 -4.22 13.16 -4.18
N LEU A 35 -3.59 13.35 -3.02
CA LEU A 35 -4.00 12.68 -1.78
C LEU A 35 -5.48 12.98 -1.47
N CYS A 36 -5.86 14.26 -1.47
CA CYS A 36 -7.23 14.69 -1.20
C CYS A 36 -8.21 14.11 -2.23
N LEU A 37 -7.88 14.23 -3.53
CA LEU A 37 -8.69 13.69 -4.62
C LEU A 37 -8.91 12.18 -4.46
N LEU A 38 -7.86 11.41 -4.19
CA LEU A 38 -7.95 9.96 -4.01
C LEU A 38 -8.72 9.59 -2.74
N THR A 39 -8.61 10.38 -1.66
CA THR A 39 -9.45 10.17 -0.46
C THR A 39 -10.93 10.42 -0.76
N VAL A 40 -11.25 11.44 -1.55
CA VAL A 40 -12.62 11.67 -2.05
C VAL A 40 -13.07 10.50 -2.92
N VAL A 41 -12.22 9.98 -3.81
CA VAL A 41 -12.52 8.77 -4.60
C VAL A 41 -12.84 7.58 -3.69
N CYS A 42 -12.07 7.34 -2.61
CA CYS A 42 -12.38 6.29 -1.64
C CYS A 42 -13.78 6.49 -1.01
N ALA A 43 -14.13 7.72 -0.63
CA ALA A 43 -15.43 8.04 -0.06
C ALA A 43 -16.56 7.81 -1.08
N LEU A 44 -16.37 8.22 -2.34
CA LEU A 44 -17.33 8.00 -3.43
C LEU A 44 -17.52 6.51 -3.73
N LEU A 45 -16.43 5.73 -3.75
CA LEU A 45 -16.49 4.28 -3.88
C LEU A 45 -17.32 3.67 -2.75
N ASN A 46 -17.06 4.09 -1.51
CA ASN A 46 -17.81 3.60 -0.35
C ASN A 46 -19.30 3.97 -0.42
N GLN A 47 -19.63 5.20 -0.82
CA GLN A 47 -20.99 5.74 -0.76
C GLN A 47 -21.84 5.34 -1.96
N PHE A 48 -21.29 5.30 -3.17
CA PHE A 48 -22.04 5.12 -4.41
C PHE A 48 -21.77 3.78 -5.11
N VAL A 49 -20.58 3.21 -4.95
CA VAL A 49 -20.22 1.95 -5.61
C VAL A 49 -20.52 0.74 -4.74
N PHE A 50 -20.02 0.73 -3.50
CA PHE A 50 -20.21 -0.36 -2.55
C PHE A 50 -21.40 -0.12 -1.64
N THR A 51 -22.57 0.12 -2.25
CA THR A 51 -23.83 0.27 -1.52
C THR A 51 -24.34 -1.07 -1.01
N HIS A 52 -25.17 -1.03 0.03
CA HIS A 52 -25.83 -2.21 0.57
C HIS A 52 -26.59 -2.99 -0.53
N ALA A 53 -27.39 -2.29 -1.35
CA ALA A 53 -28.17 -2.92 -2.41
C ALA A 53 -27.29 -3.65 -3.43
N ARG A 54 -26.16 -3.05 -3.85
CA ARG A 54 -25.24 -3.68 -4.80
C ARG A 54 -24.54 -4.90 -4.20
N LEU A 55 -24.08 -4.80 -2.95
CA LEU A 55 -23.43 -5.94 -2.27
C LEU A 55 -24.41 -7.08 -1.97
N CYS A 56 -25.66 -6.78 -1.59
CA CYS A 56 -26.72 -7.78 -1.50
C CYS A 56 -26.97 -8.48 -2.84
N ARG A 57 -26.92 -7.76 -3.95
CA ARG A 57 -27.09 -8.36 -5.29
C ARG A 57 -25.92 -9.26 -5.67
N ILE A 58 -24.70 -8.90 -5.31
CA ILE A 58 -23.48 -9.67 -5.64
C ILE A 58 -23.37 -10.92 -4.76
N TYR A 59 -23.64 -10.80 -3.46
CA TYR A 59 -23.39 -11.87 -2.48
C TYR A 59 -24.65 -12.57 -1.97
N GLY A 60 -25.82 -12.07 -2.33
CA GLY A 60 -27.10 -12.69 -2.00
C GLY A 60 -27.44 -12.63 -0.50
N PRO A 61 -28.25 -13.60 -0.02
CA PRO A 61 -28.84 -13.58 1.33
C PRO A 61 -27.79 -13.65 2.45
N ARG A 62 -26.64 -14.30 2.21
CA ARG A 62 -25.55 -14.37 3.20
C ARG A 62 -25.05 -13.00 3.63
N PHE A 63 -24.93 -12.06 2.69
CA PHE A 63 -24.54 -10.69 3.04
C PHE A 63 -25.66 -9.97 3.79
N ALA A 64 -26.92 -10.23 3.46
CA ALA A 64 -28.07 -9.64 4.17
C ALA A 64 -28.18 -10.13 5.62
N GLU A 65 -27.79 -11.39 5.89
CA GLU A 65 -27.77 -12.00 7.23
C GLU A 65 -26.66 -11.42 8.14
N LEU A 66 -25.62 -10.82 7.58
CA LEU A 66 -24.53 -10.25 8.36
C LEU A 66 -24.99 -9.07 9.23
N GLY A 67 -24.43 -8.97 10.43
CA GLY A 67 -24.67 -7.83 11.32
C GLY A 67 -24.24 -6.49 10.69
N HIS A 68 -24.83 -5.39 11.15
CA HIS A 68 -24.56 -4.06 10.60
C HIS A 68 -23.06 -3.70 10.59
N ALA A 69 -22.34 -4.05 11.66
CA ALA A 69 -20.90 -3.83 11.76
C ALA A 69 -20.10 -4.60 10.71
N ASP A 70 -20.43 -5.88 10.47
CA ASP A 70 -19.75 -6.72 9.48
C ASP A 70 -20.06 -6.29 8.05
N ARG A 71 -21.31 -5.88 7.77
CA ARG A 71 -21.69 -5.29 6.47
C ARG A 71 -20.92 -4.01 6.18
N ARG A 72 -20.80 -3.11 7.17
CA ARG A 72 -19.98 -1.89 7.06
C ARG A 72 -18.53 -2.25 6.78
N ARG A 73 -17.95 -3.18 7.56
CA ARG A 73 -16.56 -3.62 7.38
C ARG A 73 -16.31 -4.23 5.99
N LEU A 74 -17.24 -5.01 5.47
CA LEU A 74 -17.13 -5.55 4.11
C LEU A 74 -17.12 -4.44 3.05
N ARG A 75 -17.91 -3.38 3.20
CA ARG A 75 -17.85 -2.23 2.27
C ARG A 75 -16.45 -1.60 2.26
N LEU A 76 -15.88 -1.34 3.43
CA LEU A 76 -14.52 -0.79 3.55
C LEU A 76 -13.47 -1.73 2.96
N LEU A 77 -13.68 -3.04 3.11
CA LEU A 77 -12.80 -4.05 2.55
C LEU A 77 -12.72 -3.95 1.02
N HIS A 78 -13.86 -3.78 0.35
CA HIS A 78 -13.95 -3.64 -1.10
C HIS A 78 -13.27 -2.38 -1.61
N VAL A 79 -13.50 -1.24 -0.95
CA VAL A 79 -12.81 0.02 -1.27
C VAL A 79 -11.30 -0.21 -1.23
N GLY A 80 -10.78 -0.81 -0.16
CA GLY A 80 -9.35 -1.06 -0.09
C GLY A 80 -8.84 -2.16 -1.04
N ILE A 81 -9.67 -3.13 -1.47
CA ILE A 81 -9.29 -4.07 -2.53
C ILE A 81 -9.13 -3.31 -3.86
N VAL A 82 -10.11 -2.48 -4.24
CA VAL A 82 -10.04 -1.69 -5.47
C VAL A 82 -8.85 -0.75 -5.44
N MET A 83 -8.69 0.03 -4.37
CA MET A 83 -7.58 0.99 -4.27
C MET A 83 -6.21 0.31 -4.32
N LYS A 84 -6.05 -0.87 -3.70
CA LYS A 84 -4.77 -1.59 -3.73
C LYS A 84 -4.49 -2.31 -5.04
N LEU A 85 -5.52 -2.84 -5.71
CA LEU A 85 -5.36 -3.39 -7.06
C LEU A 85 -5.01 -2.28 -8.05
N SER A 86 -5.68 -1.13 -7.99
CA SER A 86 -5.33 0.04 -8.79
C SER A 86 -3.90 0.49 -8.50
N ALA A 87 -3.53 0.67 -7.23
CA ALA A 87 -2.17 1.06 -6.85
C ALA A 87 -1.12 0.05 -7.34
N PHE A 88 -1.38 -1.26 -7.23
CA PHE A 88 -0.52 -2.30 -7.77
C PHE A 88 -0.28 -2.12 -9.27
N LEU A 89 -1.33 -1.92 -10.06
CA LEU A 89 -1.19 -1.70 -11.51
C LEU A 89 -0.36 -0.44 -11.81
N PHE A 90 -0.65 0.66 -11.09
CA PHE A 90 0.04 1.93 -11.26
C PHE A 90 1.52 1.91 -10.85
N VAL A 91 1.96 0.98 -9.98
CA VAL A 91 3.38 0.81 -9.65
C VAL A 91 4.07 -0.32 -10.42
N ALA A 92 3.36 -1.41 -10.73
CA ALA A 92 3.93 -2.57 -11.41
C ALA A 92 4.32 -2.26 -12.86
N VAL A 93 3.48 -1.50 -13.57
CA VAL A 93 3.78 -1.06 -14.96
C VAL A 93 5.08 -0.25 -15.01
N PRO A 94 5.24 0.86 -14.27
CA PRO A 94 6.47 1.63 -14.33
C PRO A 94 7.66 0.86 -13.75
N ALA A 95 7.48 0.05 -12.69
CA ALA A 95 8.57 -0.78 -12.16
C ALA A 95 9.09 -1.76 -13.22
N TYR A 96 8.21 -2.40 -13.99
CA TYR A 96 8.61 -3.29 -15.08
C TYR A 96 9.34 -2.54 -16.20
N HIS A 97 8.84 -1.39 -16.64
CA HIS A 97 9.50 -0.60 -17.69
C HIS A 97 10.89 -0.10 -17.27
N VAL A 98 11.01 0.43 -16.06
CA VAL A 98 12.29 0.93 -15.55
C VAL A 98 13.27 -0.22 -15.31
N ALA A 99 12.85 -1.30 -14.65
CA ALA A 99 13.76 -2.39 -14.28
C ALA A 99 14.09 -3.34 -15.44
N ALA A 100 13.12 -3.66 -16.31
CA ALA A 100 13.30 -4.67 -17.35
C ALA A 100 13.55 -4.10 -18.74
N ARG A 101 13.10 -2.86 -19.02
CA ARG A 101 13.28 -2.22 -20.34
C ARG A 101 14.26 -1.06 -20.33
N GLY A 102 14.81 -0.71 -19.16
CA GLY A 102 15.77 0.39 -19.03
C GLY A 102 15.16 1.76 -19.32
N SER A 103 13.83 1.90 -19.23
CA SER A 103 13.16 3.20 -19.37
C SER A 103 13.52 4.13 -18.19
N ALA A 104 13.53 5.43 -18.44
CA ALA A 104 13.67 6.44 -17.39
C ALA A 104 12.32 6.70 -16.71
N TRP A 105 12.36 7.16 -15.45
CA TRP A 105 11.16 7.55 -14.71
C TRP A 105 10.40 8.73 -15.35
N ALA A 106 11.10 9.56 -16.13
CA ALA A 106 10.55 10.69 -16.86
C ALA A 106 9.90 10.29 -18.20
N ASP A 107 10.13 9.07 -18.67
CA ASP A 107 9.56 8.61 -19.94
C ASP A 107 8.04 8.54 -19.86
N THR A 108 7.39 8.88 -20.98
CA THR A 108 5.94 8.82 -21.11
C THR A 108 5.49 7.35 -21.15
N CYS A 109 4.58 6.96 -20.25
CA CYS A 109 4.01 5.61 -20.24
C CYS A 109 2.72 5.55 -21.06
N VAL A 110 1.85 6.53 -20.86
CA VAL A 110 0.59 6.73 -21.59
C VAL A 110 0.48 8.21 -21.92
N ALA A 111 -0.30 8.56 -22.95
CA ALA A 111 -0.41 9.94 -23.41
C ALA A 111 -0.70 10.90 -22.23
N GLY A 112 0.24 11.81 -21.94
CA GLY A 112 0.12 12.80 -20.86
C GLY A 112 0.53 12.34 -19.46
N MET A 113 0.98 11.09 -19.25
CA MET A 113 1.48 10.61 -17.96
C MET A 113 2.83 9.89 -18.10
N THR A 114 3.78 10.30 -17.26
CA THR A 114 5.09 9.65 -17.13
C THR A 114 5.03 8.40 -16.25
N MET A 115 6.05 7.56 -16.31
CA MET A 115 6.22 6.41 -15.40
C MET A 115 6.15 6.83 -13.93
N SER A 116 6.76 7.96 -13.61
CA SER A 116 6.72 8.51 -12.26
C SER A 116 5.37 9.07 -11.85
N ASP A 117 4.60 9.67 -12.78
CA ASP A 117 3.23 10.11 -12.48
C ASP A 117 2.36 8.92 -12.06
N MET A 118 2.46 7.80 -12.77
CA MET A 118 1.77 6.56 -12.40
C MET A 118 2.23 6.03 -11.04
N ALA A 119 3.54 5.93 -10.82
CA ALA A 119 4.09 5.48 -9.54
C ALA A 119 3.64 6.40 -8.37
N THR A 120 3.58 7.70 -8.61
CA THR A 120 3.09 8.71 -7.66
C THR A 120 1.62 8.47 -7.31
N VAL A 121 0.75 8.23 -8.30
CA VAL A 121 -0.65 7.83 -8.06
C VAL A 121 -0.75 6.59 -7.18
N ALA A 122 0.11 5.59 -7.39
CA ALA A 122 0.14 4.40 -6.54
C ALA A 122 0.49 4.71 -5.09
N VAL A 123 1.52 5.52 -4.83
CA VAL A 123 1.92 5.91 -3.46
C VAL A 123 0.79 6.69 -2.78
N PHE A 124 0.22 7.69 -3.45
CA PHE A 124 -0.86 8.49 -2.86
C PHE A 124 -2.16 7.72 -2.68
N SER A 125 -2.40 6.68 -3.47
CA SER A 125 -3.52 5.75 -3.23
C SER A 125 -3.40 5.04 -1.88
N PHE A 126 -2.18 4.73 -1.43
CA PHE A 126 -1.95 4.17 -0.08
C PHE A 126 -2.22 5.19 1.01
N GLY A 127 -1.71 6.41 0.85
CA GLY A 127 -1.99 7.50 1.80
C GLY A 127 -3.49 7.77 1.90
N ALA A 128 -4.18 7.82 0.75
CA ALA A 128 -5.61 8.05 0.68
C ALA A 128 -6.41 6.94 1.37
N LEU A 129 -6.01 5.68 1.19
CA LEU A 129 -6.62 4.55 1.87
C LEU A 129 -6.35 4.57 3.38
N CYS A 130 -5.17 5.02 3.83
CA CYS A 130 -4.89 5.20 5.26
C CYS A 130 -5.81 6.26 5.88
N LEU A 131 -6.00 7.41 5.21
CA LEU A 131 -6.93 8.45 5.66
C LEU A 131 -8.38 7.95 5.64
N PHE A 132 -8.77 7.22 4.60
CA PHE A 132 -10.08 6.61 4.51
C PHE A 132 -10.34 5.62 5.67
N ASP A 133 -9.38 4.75 5.98
CA ASP A 133 -9.49 3.82 7.10
C ASP A 133 -9.58 4.58 8.45
N PHE A 134 -8.86 5.70 8.63
CA PHE A 134 -9.03 6.55 9.82
C PHE A 134 -10.42 7.18 9.96
N ILE A 135 -11.02 7.61 8.84
CA ILE A 135 -12.33 8.27 8.85
C ILE A 135 -13.46 7.25 9.06
N TYR A 136 -13.34 6.07 8.46
CA TYR A 136 -14.46 5.13 8.35
C TYR A 136 -14.34 3.84 9.16
N ASP A 137 -13.17 3.48 9.71
CA ASP A 137 -13.02 2.30 10.58
C ASP A 137 -12.99 2.68 12.07
N ASP A 138 -14.13 2.52 12.75
CA ASP A 138 -14.26 2.84 14.18
C ASP A 138 -13.50 1.84 15.09
N ASN A 139 -12.99 0.72 14.55
CA ASN A 139 -12.37 -0.35 15.33
C ASN A 139 -10.91 -0.59 14.93
N LEU A 140 -10.25 0.46 14.43
CA LEU A 140 -8.87 0.40 14.01
C LEU A 140 -7.95 0.19 15.22
N ARG A 141 -7.21 -0.93 15.23
CA ARG A 141 -6.31 -1.26 16.35
C ARG A 141 -5.08 -0.36 16.32
N VAL A 142 -4.52 -0.05 17.50
CA VAL A 142 -3.33 0.82 17.67
C VAL A 142 -2.17 0.47 16.73
N ILE A 143 -1.84 -0.81 16.55
CA ILE A 143 -0.76 -1.22 15.64
C ILE A 143 -1.05 -0.85 14.17
N TYR A 144 -2.32 -0.88 13.73
CA TYR A 144 -2.70 -0.41 12.41
C TYR A 144 -2.74 1.10 12.31
N ILE A 145 -3.14 1.80 13.38
CA ILE A 145 -2.99 3.26 13.48
C ILE A 145 -1.53 3.65 13.26
N MET A 146 -0.60 3.01 13.99
CA MET A 146 0.83 3.27 13.84
C MET A 146 1.33 2.93 12.43
N HIS A 147 0.86 1.84 11.83
CA HIS A 147 1.17 1.50 10.44
C HIS A 147 0.69 2.56 9.44
N HIS A 148 -0.53 3.06 9.59
CA HIS A 148 -1.10 4.09 8.74
C HIS A 148 -0.42 5.44 8.92
N VAL A 149 -0.17 5.87 10.17
CA VAL A 149 0.62 7.07 10.46
C VAL A 149 2.03 6.92 9.87
N GLY A 150 2.69 5.79 10.07
CA GLY A 150 4.01 5.52 9.50
C GLY A 150 4.01 5.58 7.97
N THR A 151 2.98 5.06 7.32
CA THR A 151 2.81 5.16 5.86
C THR A 151 2.68 6.61 5.41
N LEU A 152 1.86 7.42 6.11
CA LEU A 152 1.70 8.84 5.82
C LEU A 152 2.99 9.62 6.06
N VAL A 153 3.75 9.29 7.12
CA VAL A 153 5.05 9.91 7.42
C VAL A 153 6.10 9.55 6.38
N VAL A 154 6.19 8.30 5.92
CA VAL A 154 7.11 7.92 4.84
C VAL A 154 6.75 8.66 3.55
N MET A 155 5.46 8.71 3.20
CA MET A 155 4.99 9.36 1.99
C MET A 155 5.25 10.88 2.03
N GLN A 156 4.75 11.58 3.04
CA GLN A 156 4.90 13.03 3.17
C GLN A 156 6.34 13.42 3.52
N GLY A 157 7.03 12.62 4.32
CA GLY A 157 8.43 12.83 4.67
C GLY A 157 9.35 12.74 3.46
N THR A 158 9.08 11.82 2.52
CA THR A 158 9.84 11.76 1.26
C THR A 158 9.65 13.03 0.43
N LEU A 159 8.41 13.57 0.36
CA LEU A 159 8.15 14.85 -0.32
C LEU A 159 8.83 16.03 0.40
N ALA A 160 8.77 16.05 1.73
CA ALA A 160 9.40 17.08 2.52
C ALA A 160 10.91 17.08 2.31
N LEU A 161 11.55 15.91 2.32
CA LEU A 161 12.98 15.75 2.03
C LEU A 161 13.35 16.29 0.64
N VAL A 162 12.49 16.09 -0.36
CA VAL A 162 12.66 16.64 -1.70
C VAL A 162 12.60 18.17 -1.68
N MET A 163 11.65 18.75 -0.95
CA MET A 163 11.47 20.21 -0.87
C MET A 163 12.52 20.93 -0.04
N THR A 164 13.05 20.28 1.00
CA THR A 164 14.01 20.88 1.93
C THR A 164 15.45 20.64 1.52
N LEU A 165 15.70 20.04 0.34
CA LEU A 165 17.06 19.79 -0.13
C LEU A 165 17.78 21.15 -0.27
N PRO A 166 18.85 21.43 0.51
CA PRO A 166 19.52 22.72 0.46
C PRO A 166 20.03 23.01 -0.96
N ALA A 167 19.94 24.25 -1.42
CA ALA A 167 20.43 24.64 -2.75
C ALA A 167 21.94 24.35 -2.97
N ARG A 168 22.69 24.13 -1.89
CA ARG A 168 24.11 23.73 -1.89
C ARG A 168 24.33 22.21 -2.00
N ASP A 169 23.39 21.41 -1.50
CA ASP A 169 23.36 19.94 -1.59
C ASP A 169 22.46 19.44 -2.74
N MET A 170 21.91 20.39 -3.48
CA MET A 170 21.35 20.30 -4.81
C MET A 170 22.47 20.08 -5.84
N ASP A 171 23.38 19.16 -5.54
CA ASP A 171 24.26 18.54 -6.51
C ASP A 171 23.55 17.31 -7.10
N GLY A 172 24.07 16.74 -8.20
CA GLY A 172 23.49 15.53 -8.78
C GLY A 172 23.38 14.38 -7.78
N ALA A 173 24.25 14.33 -6.76
CA ALA A 173 24.22 13.30 -5.73
C ALA A 173 23.00 13.44 -4.79
N GLY A 174 22.64 14.66 -4.37
CA GLY A 174 21.43 14.93 -3.59
C GLY A 174 20.15 14.40 -4.25
N ILE A 175 20.00 14.66 -5.54
CA ILE A 175 18.86 14.19 -6.34
C ILE A 175 18.83 12.66 -6.44
N ILE A 176 19.99 12.03 -6.70
CA ILE A 176 20.11 10.56 -6.76
C ILE A 176 19.68 9.93 -5.43
N ARG A 177 20.03 10.52 -4.29
CA ARG A 177 19.60 10.03 -2.97
C ARG A 177 18.08 10.01 -2.84
N MET A 178 17.39 11.03 -3.32
CA MET A 178 15.93 11.09 -3.26
C MET A 178 15.26 10.05 -4.16
N VAL A 179 15.77 9.86 -5.38
CA VAL A 179 15.30 8.78 -6.26
C VAL A 179 15.48 7.42 -5.60
N GLN A 180 16.61 7.19 -4.91
CA GLN A 180 16.86 5.94 -4.22
C GLN A 180 15.88 5.66 -3.07
N VAL A 181 15.51 6.69 -2.29
CA VAL A 181 14.46 6.62 -1.26
C VAL A 181 13.10 6.32 -1.88
N MET A 182 12.77 6.98 -3.00
CA MET A 182 11.54 6.71 -3.74
C MET A 182 11.47 5.26 -4.21
N GLU A 183 12.53 4.72 -4.81
CA GLU A 183 12.57 3.33 -5.27
C GLU A 183 12.35 2.31 -4.14
N ILE A 184 12.92 2.55 -2.96
CA ILE A 184 12.66 1.69 -1.78
C ILE A 184 11.18 1.79 -1.38
N THR A 185 10.62 3.01 -1.40
CA THR A 185 9.20 3.25 -1.09
C THR A 185 8.26 2.60 -2.11
N LEU A 186 8.63 2.61 -3.40
CA LEU A 186 7.87 1.94 -4.46
C LEU A 186 7.90 0.41 -4.30
N ALA A 187 9.03 -0.16 -3.87
CA ALA A 187 9.10 -1.58 -3.53
C ALA A 187 8.13 -1.94 -2.39
N TRP A 188 8.05 -1.10 -1.34
CA TRP A 188 7.02 -1.27 -0.30
C TRP A 188 5.61 -1.26 -0.87
N VAL A 189 5.28 -0.26 -1.68
CA VAL A 189 3.94 -0.11 -2.27
C VAL A 189 3.58 -1.32 -3.14
N LEU A 190 4.51 -1.79 -3.99
CA LEU A 190 4.31 -2.93 -4.87
C LEU A 190 3.92 -4.19 -4.09
N PHE A 191 4.74 -4.64 -3.14
CA PHE A 191 4.48 -5.87 -2.41
C PHE A 191 3.35 -5.73 -1.38
N SER A 192 3.24 -4.58 -0.73
CA SER A 192 2.17 -4.31 0.23
C SER A 192 0.80 -4.29 -0.46
N SER A 193 0.73 -3.89 -1.74
CA SER A 193 -0.51 -3.95 -2.54
C SER A 193 -0.96 -5.39 -2.75
N LEU A 194 -0.05 -6.25 -3.23
CA LEU A 194 -0.33 -7.66 -3.47
C LEU A 194 -0.69 -8.38 -2.17
N GLY A 195 0.18 -8.31 -1.16
CA GLY A 195 -0.02 -9.01 0.11
C GLY A 195 -1.32 -8.59 0.78
N SER A 196 -1.59 -7.28 0.83
CA SER A 196 -2.85 -6.82 1.42
C SER A 196 -4.07 -7.25 0.62
N THR A 197 -4.00 -7.28 -0.72
CA THR A 197 -5.12 -7.77 -1.55
C THR A 197 -5.41 -9.23 -1.24
N VAL A 198 -4.38 -10.08 -1.18
CA VAL A 198 -4.51 -11.49 -0.77
C VAL A 198 -5.18 -11.58 0.60
N SER A 199 -4.69 -10.87 1.62
CA SER A 199 -5.27 -10.92 2.97
C SER A 199 -6.73 -10.46 3.02
N ARG A 200 -7.10 -9.43 2.24
CA ARG A 200 -8.47 -8.90 2.16
C ARG A 200 -9.38 -9.89 1.44
N LEU A 201 -8.92 -10.50 0.35
CA LEU A 201 -9.66 -11.56 -0.34
C LEU A 201 -9.87 -12.78 0.58
N THR A 202 -8.87 -13.20 1.33
CA THR A 202 -8.99 -14.29 2.32
C THR A 202 -10.01 -13.95 3.42
N TYR A 203 -10.10 -12.68 3.83
CA TYR A 203 -11.13 -12.26 4.79
C TYR A 203 -12.52 -12.19 4.15
N LEU A 204 -12.62 -11.74 2.90
CA LEU A 204 -13.86 -11.68 2.14
C LEU A 204 -14.45 -13.07 1.93
N THR A 205 -13.61 -14.03 1.53
CA THR A 205 -14.03 -15.43 1.36
C THR A 205 -14.57 -15.99 2.67
N ARG A 206 -13.95 -15.66 3.81
CA ARG A 206 -14.43 -16.09 5.13
C ARG A 206 -15.82 -15.63 5.49
N GLN A 207 -16.13 -14.37 5.19
CA GLN A 207 -17.40 -13.78 5.60
C GLN A 207 -18.56 -14.21 4.71
N LEU A 208 -18.28 -14.70 3.50
CA LEU A 208 -19.30 -14.89 2.46
C LEU A 208 -19.46 -16.35 2.02
N LEU A 209 -18.44 -17.19 2.18
CA LEU A 209 -18.55 -18.62 1.87
C LEU A 209 -19.13 -19.42 3.04
N PRO A 210 -19.95 -20.46 2.78
CA PRO A 210 -20.47 -21.35 3.82
C PRO A 210 -19.34 -22.04 4.60
N GLN A 211 -19.48 -22.07 5.93
CA GLN A 211 -18.60 -22.87 6.80
C GLN A 211 -18.79 -24.37 6.52
N GLY A 212 -17.71 -25.15 6.60
CA GLY A 212 -17.76 -26.61 6.45
C GLY A 212 -17.51 -27.15 5.03
N LEU A 213 -17.25 -26.30 4.04
CA LEU A 213 -16.76 -26.76 2.73
C LEU A 213 -15.29 -27.19 2.85
N THR A 214 -14.99 -28.45 2.58
CA THR A 214 -13.62 -29.02 2.65
C THR A 214 -12.61 -28.23 1.82
N GLY A 215 -13.05 -27.62 0.71
CA GLY A 215 -12.23 -26.73 -0.13
C GLY A 215 -11.85 -25.40 0.53
N LEU A 216 -12.60 -24.91 1.51
CA LEU A 216 -12.34 -23.63 2.18
C LEU A 216 -11.02 -23.67 2.96
N ARG A 217 -10.67 -24.84 3.52
CA ARG A 217 -9.40 -25.06 4.20
C ARG A 217 -8.20 -24.88 3.26
N CYS A 218 -8.29 -25.42 2.03
CA CYS A 218 -7.26 -25.25 1.01
C CYS A 218 -7.12 -23.79 0.59
N VAL A 219 -8.24 -23.07 0.47
CA VAL A 219 -8.24 -21.62 0.15
C VAL A 219 -7.55 -20.82 1.26
N TYR A 220 -7.81 -21.09 2.54
CA TYR A 220 -7.14 -20.39 3.63
C TYR A 220 -5.66 -20.72 3.73
N LEU A 221 -5.29 -21.99 3.56
CA LEU A 221 -3.90 -22.39 3.58
C LEU A 221 -3.13 -21.77 2.40
N GLY A 222 -3.71 -21.83 1.20
CA GLY A 222 -3.15 -21.17 0.02
C GLY A 222 -3.03 -19.66 0.20
N GLY A 223 -4.07 -19.00 0.71
CA GLY A 223 -4.05 -17.58 1.03
C GLY A 223 -3.00 -17.20 2.09
N LEU A 224 -2.85 -18.01 3.13
CA LEU A 224 -1.82 -17.83 4.14
C LEU A 224 -0.42 -17.99 3.55
N CYS A 225 -0.17 -19.07 2.81
CA CYS A 225 1.11 -19.32 2.15
C CYS A 225 1.48 -18.18 1.18
N ALA A 226 0.54 -17.79 0.31
CA ALA A 226 0.74 -16.68 -0.62
C ALA A 226 1.04 -15.37 0.13
N TYR A 227 0.26 -15.07 1.18
CA TYR A 227 0.49 -13.88 2.00
C TYR A 227 1.86 -13.89 2.67
N THR A 228 2.24 -14.97 3.35
CA THR A 228 3.53 -15.06 4.05
C THR A 228 4.71 -15.01 3.09
N SER A 229 4.60 -15.63 1.91
CA SER A 229 5.63 -15.55 0.88
C SER A 229 5.79 -14.12 0.37
N LEU A 230 4.70 -13.39 0.13
CA LEU A 230 4.76 -11.99 -0.29
C LEU A 230 5.39 -11.09 0.79
N VAL A 231 5.07 -11.32 2.07
CA VAL A 231 5.67 -10.59 3.20
C VAL A 231 7.17 -10.88 3.30
N ALA A 232 7.58 -12.14 3.11
CA ALA A 232 9.00 -12.52 3.12
C ALA A 232 9.76 -11.89 1.95
N ILE A 233 9.21 -11.98 0.73
CA ILE A 233 9.78 -11.36 -0.47
C ILE A 233 9.91 -9.84 -0.26
N GLU A 234 8.87 -9.18 0.24
CA GLU A 234 8.93 -7.75 0.54
C GLU A 234 10.09 -7.43 1.49
N GLY A 235 10.16 -8.13 2.62
CA GLY A 235 11.20 -7.90 3.62
C GLY A 235 12.60 -8.08 3.06
N VAL A 236 12.82 -9.17 2.32
CA VAL A 236 14.11 -9.45 1.66
C VAL A 236 14.43 -8.37 0.64
N THR A 237 13.51 -8.02 -0.26
CA THR A 237 13.75 -7.00 -1.29
C THR A 237 14.05 -5.65 -0.67
N VAL A 238 13.30 -5.21 0.34
CA VAL A 238 13.53 -3.91 0.99
C VAL A 238 14.86 -3.89 1.72
N ILE A 239 15.20 -4.94 2.48
CA ILE A 239 16.49 -5.03 3.19
C ILE A 239 17.66 -5.04 2.19
N CYS A 240 17.54 -5.79 1.09
CA CYS A 240 18.54 -5.80 0.02
C CYS A 240 18.70 -4.41 -0.61
N LEU A 241 17.60 -3.73 -0.96
CA LEU A 241 17.65 -2.38 -1.51
C LEU A 241 18.27 -1.38 -0.53
N LEU A 242 17.89 -1.45 0.75
CA LEU A 242 18.49 -0.63 1.80
C LEU A 242 19.99 -0.87 1.91
N ARG A 243 20.44 -2.13 1.91
CA ARG A 243 21.87 -2.48 1.99
C ARG A 243 22.65 -1.95 0.78
N ILE A 244 22.12 -2.12 -0.43
CA ILE A 244 22.77 -1.65 -1.67
C ILE A 244 22.89 -0.13 -1.68
N LYS A 245 21.88 0.57 -1.17
CA LYS A 245 21.79 2.03 -1.21
C LYS A 245 22.31 2.71 0.06
N TRP A 246 22.67 1.95 1.10
CA TRP A 246 22.97 2.46 2.43
C TRP A 246 24.04 3.54 2.43
N SER A 247 25.13 3.33 1.68
CA SER A 247 26.26 4.27 1.61
C SER A 247 25.90 5.63 1.02
N ARG A 248 24.77 5.72 0.31
CA ARG A 248 24.26 6.95 -0.30
C ARG A 248 23.17 7.59 0.54
N LEU A 249 22.48 6.86 1.41
CA LEU A 249 21.40 7.40 2.22
C LEU A 249 21.97 8.16 3.44
N PRO A 250 21.39 9.30 3.82
CA PRO A 250 21.68 9.90 5.12
C PRO A 250 21.37 8.89 6.24
N ASN A 251 22.24 8.80 7.25
CA ASN A 251 22.09 7.82 8.34
C ASN A 251 20.71 7.89 9.01
N SER A 252 20.16 9.09 9.21
CA SER A 252 18.82 9.30 9.78
C SER A 252 17.71 8.72 8.92
N VAL A 253 17.79 8.88 7.59
CA VAL A 253 16.82 8.33 6.64
C VAL A 253 16.93 6.81 6.59
N GLY A 254 18.14 6.27 6.50
CA GLY A 254 18.39 4.82 6.52
C GLY A 254 17.85 4.16 7.80
N MET A 255 18.13 4.74 8.97
CA MET A 255 17.59 4.28 10.25
C MET A 255 16.06 4.37 10.29
N GLY A 256 15.48 5.48 9.84
CA GLY A 256 14.03 5.64 9.76
C GLY A 256 13.37 4.57 8.89
N MET A 257 13.96 4.27 7.73
CA MET A 257 13.46 3.21 6.84
C MET A 257 13.52 1.82 7.49
N CYS A 258 14.60 1.50 8.22
CA CYS A 258 14.69 0.26 8.99
C CYS A 258 13.59 0.17 10.08
N LEU A 259 13.35 1.27 10.80
CA LEU A 259 12.28 1.33 11.81
C LEU A 259 10.90 1.09 11.19
N PHE A 260 10.61 1.74 10.07
CA PHE A 260 9.35 1.53 9.33
C PHE A 260 9.23 0.11 8.80
N GLN A 261 10.31 -0.50 8.30
CA GLN A 261 10.31 -1.91 7.87
C GLN A 261 9.90 -2.83 9.02
N VAL A 262 10.45 -2.63 10.22
CA VAL A 262 10.10 -3.43 11.41
C VAL A 262 8.62 -3.25 11.76
N LEU A 263 8.15 -2.00 11.83
CA LEU A 263 6.75 -1.70 12.13
C LEU A 263 5.77 -2.31 11.11
N PHE A 264 6.09 -2.20 9.82
CA PHE A 264 5.27 -2.73 8.75
C PHE A 264 5.26 -4.26 8.73
N THR A 265 6.41 -4.88 8.99
CA THR A 265 6.54 -6.33 9.12
C THR A 265 5.73 -6.85 10.32
N ALA A 266 5.84 -6.21 11.48
CA ALA A 266 5.08 -6.59 12.68
C ALA A 266 3.56 -6.54 12.44
N THR A 267 3.09 -5.52 11.72
CA THR A 267 1.68 -5.39 11.34
C THR A 267 1.22 -6.52 10.41
N LYS A 268 2.08 -6.91 9.45
CA LYS A 268 1.85 -8.03 8.54
C LYS A 268 1.87 -9.38 9.26
N MET A 269 2.83 -9.59 10.17
CA MET A 269 2.88 -10.80 11.02
C MET A 269 1.60 -10.96 11.84
N LYS A 270 1.09 -9.88 12.46
CA LYS A 270 -0.19 -9.92 13.19
C LYS A 270 -1.37 -10.28 12.28
N THR A 271 -1.32 -9.90 11.01
CA THR A 271 -2.34 -10.25 10.02
C THR A 271 -2.23 -11.72 9.62
N ALA A 272 -1.02 -12.24 9.39
CA ALA A 272 -0.76 -13.66 9.13
C ALA A 272 -1.24 -14.54 10.31
N GLN A 273 -0.94 -14.14 11.55
CA GLN A 273 -1.41 -14.83 12.76
C GLN A 273 -2.94 -14.95 12.81
N ARG A 274 -3.67 -13.91 12.39
CA ARG A 274 -5.14 -13.97 12.32
C ARG A 274 -5.63 -14.94 11.26
N ILE A 275 -5.02 -14.94 10.08
CA ILE A 275 -5.39 -15.89 9.01
C ILE A 275 -5.12 -17.33 9.50
N LEU A 276 -3.98 -17.57 10.16
CA LEU A 276 -3.65 -18.86 10.74
C LEU A 276 -4.64 -19.29 11.83
N ALA A 277 -5.04 -18.37 12.72
CA ALA A 277 -6.03 -18.66 13.75
C ALA A 277 -7.38 -19.07 13.13
N VAL A 278 -7.81 -18.41 12.06
CA VAL A 278 -9.01 -18.81 11.31
C VAL A 278 -8.85 -20.21 10.73
N TYR A 279 -7.74 -20.48 10.06
CA TYR A 279 -7.46 -21.79 9.49
C TYR A 279 -7.51 -22.90 10.55
N ARG A 280 -6.94 -22.67 11.74
CA ARG A 280 -6.97 -23.64 12.85
C ARG A 280 -8.39 -23.90 13.35
N ASN A 281 -9.19 -22.85 13.55
CA ASN A 281 -10.57 -22.99 14.01
C ASN A 281 -11.45 -23.77 13.01
N GLU A 282 -11.26 -23.54 11.71
CA GLU A 282 -11.96 -24.30 10.66
C GLU A 282 -11.50 -25.77 10.66
N ALA A 283 -10.22 -26.04 10.88
CA ALA A 283 -9.69 -27.40 10.97
C ALA A 283 -10.20 -28.15 12.21
N GLU A 284 -10.37 -27.48 13.35
CA GLU A 284 -10.97 -28.05 14.57
C GLU A 284 -12.45 -28.37 14.37
N THR A 285 -13.20 -27.45 13.74
CA THR A 285 -14.62 -27.64 13.42
C THR A 285 -14.82 -28.85 12.49
N ALA A 286 -13.96 -29.02 11.49
CA ALA A 286 -14.01 -30.16 10.58
C ALA A 286 -13.68 -31.51 11.26
N ARG A 287 -12.99 -31.50 12.40
CA ARG A 287 -12.66 -32.71 13.18
C ARG A 287 -13.75 -33.11 14.17
N GLY A 288 -14.88 -32.39 14.20
CA GLY A 288 -15.97 -32.66 15.14
C GLY A 288 -15.59 -32.42 16.61
N GLN A 289 -14.48 -31.72 16.87
CA GLN A 289 -14.12 -31.33 18.22
C GLN A 289 -15.05 -30.19 18.66
N PRO A 290 -15.59 -30.23 19.90
CA PRO A 290 -16.40 -29.13 20.40
C PRO A 290 -15.60 -27.84 20.28
N LYS A 291 -16.23 -26.78 19.74
CA LYS A 291 -15.61 -25.47 19.63
C LYS A 291 -15.00 -25.14 20.99
N LEU A 292 -13.67 -25.15 21.08
CA LEU A 292 -13.01 -24.43 22.15
C LEU A 292 -13.46 -23.01 21.93
N ILE A 293 -14.39 -22.54 22.78
CA ILE A 293 -14.81 -21.16 22.84
C ILE A 293 -13.60 -20.41 23.40
N LEU A 294 -12.54 -20.30 22.61
CA LEU A 294 -11.71 -19.13 22.57
C LEU A 294 -12.69 -18.04 22.19
N THR A 295 -13.29 -17.45 23.22
CA THR A 295 -13.83 -16.12 23.20
C THR A 295 -12.72 -15.26 22.60
N ALA A 296 -12.76 -15.14 21.27
CA ALA A 296 -12.30 -13.97 20.58
C ALA A 296 -13.23 -12.84 21.04
N LYS A 297 -13.10 -12.47 22.33
CA LYS A 297 -13.44 -11.15 22.81
C LYS A 297 -12.89 -10.20 21.75
N LYS A 298 -13.70 -9.22 21.37
CA LYS A 298 -13.27 -8.08 20.57
C LYS A 298 -11.84 -7.71 20.96
N PHE A 299 -10.89 -8.02 20.09
CA PHE A 299 -9.48 -7.66 20.19
C PHE A 299 -9.04 -7.21 18.83
#